data_AF-A0A1Z8MD53-F1
#
_entry.id   AF-A0A1Z8MD53-F1
#
_cell.length_a   1.000
_cell.length_b   1.000
_cell.length_c   1.000
_cell.angle_alpha   90.00
_cell.angle_beta   90.00
_cell.angle_gamma   90.00
#
_symmetry.space_group_name_H-M   'P 1'
#
loop_
_entity.id
_entity.type
_entity.pdbx_description
1 polymer ?
#
loop_
_entity_poly.entity_id
_entity_poly.type
_entity_poly.pdbx_seq_one_letter_code
_entity_poly.pdbx_strand_id
1 'polypeptide(L)'
;MGSPCRGSDLAVLAEEFGRGVHAYYGGQLDVANKHLNAAIDGGSRDPRSFYFRGIVLWQQGNEEAAKEDWTKGSEIEALYGDAVYIGRSLARFQGEPRLVLEGIRKDARMKVLTNQLKRSDQRLAELGVRSVPVTEYRPIAPGPAAKDPFAAGGALGSGAGQAKVESIDAMAGAKQDPFANERSAPAAGGAAPAAAGGDPFGGAGGASPAPADPFGGTGGGAAPADPFAPAGGGGADPFGGSDPFGN
;
A
#
# COMPACT_ATOMS: atom_id res chain seq x y z
N MET A 1 6.96 1.81 36.98
CA MET A 1 6.38 0.63 36.30
C MET A 1 5.28 1.15 35.39
N GLY A 2 5.51 1.19 34.07
CA GLY A 2 4.51 1.66 33.11
C GLY A 2 3.47 0.57 32.89
N SER A 3 2.19 0.90 33.09
CA SER A 3 1.09 0.01 32.73
C SER A 3 1.20 -0.40 31.28
N PRO A 4 1.01 -1.68 30.92
CA PRO A 4 0.97 -2.08 29.52
C PRO A 4 -0.18 -1.32 28.84
N CYS A 5 0.14 -0.54 27.80
CA CYS A 5 -0.87 0.11 26.96
C CYS A 5 -1.85 -0.98 26.50
N ARG A 6 -3.11 -0.87 26.92
CA ARG A 6 -4.14 -1.82 26.52
C ARG A 6 -4.40 -1.60 25.03
N GLY A 7 -4.86 -2.63 24.32
CA GLY A 7 -5.18 -2.50 22.89
C GLY A 7 -6.20 -1.38 22.60
N SER A 8 -7.08 -1.09 23.56
CA SER A 8 -7.98 0.08 23.53
C SER A 8 -7.24 1.41 23.48
N ASP A 9 -6.13 1.53 24.21
CA ASP A 9 -5.36 2.76 24.32
C ASP A 9 -4.65 3.02 22.99
N LEU A 10 -4.08 1.99 22.37
CA LEU A 10 -3.46 2.11 21.04
C LEU A 10 -4.46 2.53 19.95
N ALA A 11 -5.70 2.06 20.02
CA ALA A 11 -6.75 2.46 19.08
C ALA A 11 -7.13 3.94 19.23
N VAL A 12 -7.27 4.42 20.47
CA VAL A 12 -7.52 5.84 20.76
C VAL A 12 -6.37 6.72 20.25
N LEU A 13 -5.12 6.33 20.50
CA LEU A 13 -3.96 7.08 20.01
C LEU A 13 -3.88 7.12 18.48
N ALA A 14 -4.25 6.03 17.81
CA ALA A 14 -4.33 5.99 16.35
C ALA A 14 -5.46 6.87 15.80
N GLU A 15 -6.59 6.95 16.51
CA GLU A 15 -7.68 7.86 16.18
C GLU A 15 -7.26 9.33 16.31
N GLU A 16 -6.59 9.70 17.41
CA GLU A 16 -6.05 11.04 17.62
C GLU A 16 -5.05 11.41 16.51
N PHE A 17 -4.16 10.49 16.15
CA PHE A 17 -3.27 10.68 14.99
C PHE A 17 -4.07 10.93 13.70
N GLY A 18 -5.08 10.11 13.42
CA GLY A 18 -5.93 10.27 12.24
C GLY A 18 -6.62 11.64 12.20
N ARG A 19 -7.24 12.06 13.30
CA ARG A 19 -7.87 13.38 13.47
C ARG A 19 -6.88 14.51 13.22
N GLY A 20 -5.66 14.39 13.76
CA GLY A 20 -4.59 15.35 13.54
C GLY A 20 -4.17 15.49 12.08
N VAL A 21 -4.02 14.37 11.36
CA VAL A 21 -3.69 14.36 9.94
C VAL A 21 -4.83 14.94 9.09
N HIS A 22 -6.08 14.63 9.42
CA HIS A 22 -7.25 15.21 8.75
C HIS A 22 -7.31 16.73 8.95
N ALA A 23 -7.11 17.21 10.18
CA ALA A 23 -7.06 18.63 10.48
C ALA A 23 -5.91 19.34 9.75
N TYR A 24 -4.74 18.70 9.65
CA TYR A 24 -3.59 19.21 8.88
C TYR A 24 -3.94 19.41 7.40
N TYR A 25 -4.52 18.40 6.75
CA TYR A 25 -4.94 18.54 5.35
C TYR A 25 -6.10 19.54 5.16
N GLY A 26 -6.87 19.79 6.21
CA GLY A 26 -7.88 20.86 6.26
C GLY A 26 -7.32 22.26 6.54
N GLY A 27 -5.99 22.42 6.70
CA GLY A 27 -5.36 23.71 7.01
C GLY A 27 -5.53 24.18 8.46
N GLN A 28 -6.11 23.35 9.33
CA GLN A 28 -6.38 23.69 10.73
C GLN A 28 -5.18 23.31 11.60
N LEU A 29 -4.10 24.10 11.48
CA LEU A 29 -2.80 23.78 12.09
C LEU A 29 -2.87 23.64 13.62
N ASP A 30 -3.63 24.51 14.30
CA ASP A 30 -3.75 24.44 15.77
C ASP A 30 -4.50 23.19 16.23
N VAL A 31 -5.54 22.79 15.49
CA VAL A 31 -6.32 21.57 15.76
C VAL A 31 -5.48 20.33 15.48
N ALA A 32 -4.73 20.35 14.38
CA ALA A 32 -3.79 19.29 14.05
C ALA A 32 -2.74 19.10 15.15
N ASN A 33 -2.13 20.19 15.60
CA ASN A 33 -1.11 20.16 16.65
C ASN A 33 -1.68 19.57 17.97
N LYS A 34 -2.90 19.97 18.36
CA LYS A 34 -3.57 19.42 19.56
C LYS A 34 -3.75 17.91 19.50
N HIS A 35 -4.32 17.39 18.41
CA HIS A 35 -4.55 15.94 18.26
C HIS A 35 -3.24 15.15 18.13
N LEU A 36 -2.26 15.68 17.41
CA LEU A 36 -0.95 15.04 17.28
C LEU A 36 -0.18 15.03 18.62
N ASN A 37 -0.28 16.10 19.42
CA ASN A 37 0.22 16.11 20.80
C ASN A 37 -0.47 15.08 21.66
N ALA A 38 -1.80 15.00 21.63
CA ALA A 38 -2.55 14.01 22.41
C ALA A 38 -2.08 12.57 22.09
N ALA A 39 -1.84 12.26 20.81
CA ALA A 39 -1.29 10.96 20.42
C ALA A 39 0.14 10.73 20.95
N ILE A 40 1.02 11.73 20.85
CA ILE A 40 2.42 11.63 21.30
C ILE A 40 2.51 11.53 22.83
N ASP A 41 1.81 12.42 23.55
CA ASP A 41 1.79 12.47 25.01
C ASP A 41 1.15 11.22 25.61
N GLY A 42 0.17 10.64 24.91
CA GLY A 42 -0.42 9.35 25.24
C GLY A 42 0.51 8.15 24.96
N GLY A 43 1.70 8.36 24.42
CA GLY A 43 2.72 7.33 24.24
C GLY A 43 2.69 6.62 22.88
N SER A 44 2.12 7.26 21.84
CA SER A 44 2.15 6.71 20.48
C SER A 44 3.60 6.40 20.07
N ARG A 45 3.81 5.18 19.55
CA ARG A 45 5.09 4.73 18.99
C ARG A 45 5.10 4.84 17.46
N ASP A 46 4.13 5.51 16.86
CA ASP A 46 4.07 5.73 15.43
C ASP A 46 4.97 6.90 15.02
N PRO A 47 6.02 6.69 14.20
CA PRO A 47 6.87 7.78 13.69
C PRO A 47 6.09 8.88 12.99
N ARG A 48 4.96 8.54 12.35
CA ARG A 48 4.14 9.49 11.60
C ARG A 48 3.56 10.57 12.49
N SER A 49 3.20 10.27 13.75
CA SER A 49 2.70 11.29 14.69
C SER A 49 3.71 12.41 14.88
N PHE A 50 5.00 12.07 15.05
CA PHE A 50 6.09 13.03 15.16
C PHE A 50 6.33 13.79 13.84
N TYR A 51 6.30 13.10 12.70
CA TYR A 51 6.48 13.76 11.41
C TYR A 51 5.40 14.78 11.12
N PHE A 52 4.13 14.41 11.27
CA PHE A 52 3.03 15.33 11.03
C PHE A 52 3.02 16.49 12.04
N ARG A 53 3.41 16.26 13.31
CA ARG A 53 3.54 17.37 14.27
C ARG A 53 4.65 18.32 13.86
N GLY A 54 5.81 17.79 13.49
CA GLY A 54 6.91 18.61 12.98
C GLY A 54 6.55 19.38 11.71
N ILE A 55 5.76 18.79 10.80
CA ILE A 55 5.26 19.50 9.61
C ILE A 55 4.37 20.67 10.01
N VAL A 56 3.46 20.46 10.97
CA VAL A 56 2.57 21.52 11.49
C VAL A 56 3.40 22.63 12.14
N LEU A 57 4.37 22.28 12.99
CA LEU A 57 5.26 23.24 13.65
C LEU A 57 6.09 24.05 12.64
N TRP A 58 6.60 23.40 11.60
CA TRP A 58 7.31 24.07 10.51
C TRP A 58 6.42 25.12 9.83
N GLN A 59 5.18 24.76 9.52
CA GLN A 59 4.22 25.69 8.90
C GLN A 59 3.81 26.84 9.84
N GLN A 60 3.89 26.63 11.15
CA GLN A 60 3.71 27.67 12.16
C GLN A 60 4.96 28.54 12.37
N GLY A 61 6.05 28.28 11.64
CA GLY A 61 7.32 29.03 11.73
C GLY A 61 8.26 28.55 12.84
N ASN A 62 7.95 27.44 13.51
CA ASN A 62 8.79 26.86 14.56
C ASN A 62 9.65 25.71 13.99
N GLU A 63 10.65 26.07 13.18
CA GLU A 63 11.51 25.11 12.47
C GLU A 63 12.37 24.26 13.39
N GLU A 64 12.86 24.82 14.50
CA GLU A 64 13.73 24.09 15.44
C GLU A 64 12.94 22.97 16.13
N ALA A 65 11.74 23.27 16.65
CA ALA A 65 10.88 22.25 17.23
C ALA A 65 10.43 21.20 16.18
N ALA A 66 10.24 21.62 14.93
CA ALA A 66 9.95 20.69 13.84
C ALA A 66 11.08 19.69 13.60
N LYS A 67 12.33 20.17 13.53
CA LYS A 67 13.52 19.30 13.36
C LYS A 67 13.71 18.35 14.53
N GLU A 68 13.44 18.80 15.76
CA GLU A 68 13.48 17.93 16.94
C GLU A 68 12.49 16.77 16.82
N ASP A 69 11.26 17.06 16.39
CA ASP A 69 10.24 16.03 16.19
C ASP A 69 10.58 15.07 15.06
N TRP A 70 11.07 15.60 13.95
CA TRP A 70 11.54 14.77 12.85
C TRP A 70 12.69 13.86 13.26
N THR A 71 13.56 14.33 14.15
CA THR A 71 14.65 13.53 14.72
C THR A 71 14.11 12.41 15.61
N LYS A 72 13.16 12.71 16.51
CA LYS A 72 12.51 11.68 17.34
C LYS A 72 11.78 10.64 16.49
N GLY A 73 11.02 11.10 15.50
CA GLY A 73 10.31 10.23 14.56
C GLY A 73 11.26 9.33 13.77
N SER A 74 12.40 9.86 13.29
CA SER A 74 13.38 9.09 12.51
C SER A 74 14.14 8.08 13.34
N GLU A 75 14.39 8.34 14.61
CA GLU A 75 14.96 7.36 15.53
C GLU A 75 14.00 6.18 15.73
N ILE A 76 12.71 6.44 15.90
CA ILE A 76 11.70 5.39 16.03
C ILE A 76 11.55 4.63 14.71
N GLU A 77 11.50 5.32 13.56
CA GLU A 77 11.43 4.71 12.24
C GLU A 77 12.63 3.78 11.99
N ALA A 78 13.84 4.25 12.26
CA ALA A 78 15.05 3.49 11.98
C ALA A 78 15.17 2.22 12.84
N LEU A 79 14.51 2.17 14.00
CA LEU A 79 14.51 1.02 14.89
C LEU A 79 13.37 0.04 14.62
N TYR A 80 12.16 0.54 14.34
CA TYR A 80 10.94 -0.27 14.33
C TYR A 80 9.98 0.01 13.17
N GLY A 81 10.25 1.04 12.36
CA GLY A 81 9.29 1.56 11.39
C GLY A 81 9.27 0.82 10.06
N ASP A 82 8.10 0.81 9.43
CA ASP A 82 7.95 0.43 8.03
C ASP A 82 8.12 1.66 7.12
N ALA A 83 9.29 1.75 6.47
CA ALA A 83 9.65 2.87 5.62
C ALA A 83 8.67 3.10 4.44
N VAL A 84 7.99 2.05 3.97
CA VAL A 84 7.08 2.14 2.81
C VAL A 84 5.79 2.86 3.21
N TYR A 85 5.16 2.45 4.32
CA TYR A 85 3.94 3.11 4.80
C TYR A 85 4.18 4.57 5.20
N ILE A 86 5.33 4.83 5.84
CA ILE A 86 5.72 6.19 6.22
C ILE A 86 5.95 7.04 4.96
N GLY A 87 6.71 6.53 3.99
CA GLY A 87 6.96 7.21 2.73
C GLY A 87 5.67 7.58 1.98
N ARG A 88 4.68 6.69 1.97
CA ARG A 88 3.35 6.94 1.39
C ARG A 88 2.61 8.05 2.13
N SER A 89 2.61 8.05 3.47
CA SER A 89 1.93 9.09 4.25
C SER A 89 2.49 10.49 4.01
N LEU A 90 3.78 10.58 3.71
CA LEU A 90 4.48 11.85 3.45
C LEU A 90 4.48 12.26 1.97
N ALA A 91 3.83 11.51 1.07
CA ALA A 91 3.87 11.78 -0.37
C ALA A 91 3.33 13.17 -0.76
N ARG A 92 2.43 13.75 0.04
CA ARG A 92 1.88 15.11 -0.18
C ARG A 92 2.75 16.22 0.39
N PHE A 93 3.72 15.89 1.25
CA PHE A 93 4.63 16.86 1.84
C PHE A 93 5.88 16.98 0.95
N GLN A 94 6.03 18.13 0.29
CA GLN A 94 7.04 18.37 -0.74
C GLN A 94 7.74 19.72 -0.52
N GLY A 95 8.84 19.95 -1.26
CA GLY A 95 9.60 21.20 -1.23
C GLY A 95 10.86 21.13 -0.34
N GLU A 96 11.38 22.30 0.02
CA GLU A 96 12.55 22.43 0.91
C GLU A 96 12.39 21.66 2.24
N PRO A 97 11.29 21.79 2.99
CA PRO A 97 11.21 21.15 4.30
C PRO A 97 11.11 19.62 4.20
N ARG A 98 10.68 19.11 3.05
CA ARG A 98 10.72 17.67 2.74
C ARG A 98 12.16 17.16 2.63
N LEU A 99 13.06 17.94 2.03
CA LEU A 99 14.48 17.57 1.90
C LEU A 99 15.17 17.51 3.27
N VAL A 100 14.88 18.48 4.14
CA VAL A 100 15.38 18.50 5.52
C VAL A 100 14.95 17.25 6.28
N LEU A 101 13.65 16.93 6.23
CA LEU A 101 13.10 15.71 6.83
C LEU A 101 13.77 14.44 6.28
N GLU A 102 13.93 14.32 4.95
CA GLU A 102 14.59 13.14 4.36
C GLU A 102 16.08 13.04 4.73
N GLY A 103 16.78 14.17 4.92
CA GLY A 103 18.14 14.19 5.47
C GLY A 103 18.17 13.59 6.87
N ILE A 104 17.31 14.07 7.78
CA ILE A 104 17.19 13.57 9.15
C ILE A 104 16.83 12.07 9.17
N ARG A 105 15.97 11.61 8.26
CA ARG A 105 15.62 10.18 8.12
C ARG A 105 16.82 9.33 7.70
N LYS A 106 17.62 9.81 6.75
CA LYS A 106 18.85 9.12 6.32
C LYS A 106 19.87 9.05 7.45
N ASP A 107 20.06 10.15 8.18
CA ASP A 107 21.02 10.22 9.29
C ASP A 107 20.66 9.24 10.40
N ALA A 108 19.38 9.11 10.76
CA ALA A 108 18.94 8.15 11.76
C ALA A 108 19.21 6.69 11.34
N ARG A 109 18.95 6.34 10.08
CA ARG A 109 19.26 5.01 9.53
C ARG A 109 20.76 4.72 9.57
N MET A 110 21.59 5.70 9.20
CA MET A 110 23.04 5.59 9.30
C MET A 110 23.53 5.44 10.74
N LYS A 111 22.93 6.15 11.71
CA LYS A 111 23.22 5.97 13.14
C LYS A 111 22.89 4.54 13.62
N VAL A 112 21.75 3.99 13.22
CA VAL A 112 21.39 2.60 13.56
C VAL A 112 22.37 1.61 12.94
N LEU A 113 22.71 1.77 11.66
CA LEU A 113 23.68 0.91 10.97
C LEU A 113 25.07 0.96 11.62
N THR A 114 25.60 2.15 11.88
CA THR A 114 26.91 2.33 12.53
C THR A 114 26.94 1.71 13.92
N ASN A 115 25.86 1.82 14.69
CA ASN A 115 25.75 1.16 15.99
C ASN A 115 25.70 -0.37 15.87
N GLN A 116 25.03 -0.90 14.84
CA GLN A 116 25.01 -2.35 14.57
C GLN A 116 26.41 -2.86 14.19
N LEU A 117 27.14 -2.15 13.32
CA LEU A 117 28.50 -2.49 12.92
C LEU A 117 29.47 -2.46 14.11
N LYS A 118 29.41 -1.42 14.95
CA LYS A 118 30.22 -1.35 16.17
C LYS A 118 29.97 -2.55 17.10
N ARG A 119 28.71 -2.97 17.24
CA ARG A 119 28.35 -4.15 18.05
C ARG A 119 28.86 -5.45 17.42
N SER A 120 28.83 -5.59 16.09
CA SER A 120 29.39 -6.77 15.43
C SER A 120 30.92 -6.84 15.56
N ASP A 121 31.61 -5.70 15.42
CA ASP A 121 33.06 -5.63 15.55
C ASP A 121 33.51 -5.99 16.98
N GLN A 122 32.81 -5.46 17.98
CA GLN A 122 33.04 -5.82 19.39
C GLN A 122 32.87 -7.33 19.61
N ARG A 123 31.77 -7.92 19.11
CA ARG A 123 31.52 -9.37 19.22
C ARG A 123 32.62 -10.19 18.54
N LEU A 124 33.11 -9.75 17.38
CA LEU A 124 34.15 -10.46 16.65
C LEU A 124 35.50 -10.40 17.38
N ALA A 125 35.83 -9.24 17.94
CA ALA A 125 37.02 -9.06 18.77
C ALA A 125 37.01 -9.96 20.00
N GLU A 126 35.85 -10.13 20.66
CA GLU A 126 35.67 -11.07 21.78
C GLU A 126 35.89 -12.53 21.38
N LEU A 127 35.50 -12.91 20.15
CA LEU A 127 35.72 -14.26 19.62
C LEU A 127 37.15 -14.51 19.16
N GLY A 128 38.05 -13.52 19.25
CA GLY A 128 39.42 -13.60 18.75
C GLY A 128 39.52 -13.76 17.23
N VAL A 129 38.40 -13.56 16.52
CA VAL A 129 38.37 -13.59 15.06
C VAL A 129 38.77 -12.21 14.56
N ARG A 130 39.81 -12.14 13.73
CA ARG A 130 40.24 -10.86 13.15
C ARG A 130 39.22 -10.46 12.08
N SER A 131 38.62 -9.28 12.19
CA SER A 131 37.84 -8.72 11.08
C SER A 131 38.79 -8.53 9.91
N VAL A 132 38.55 -9.26 8.83
CA VAL A 132 39.11 -8.91 7.52
C VAL A 132 38.31 -7.72 7.03
N PRO A 133 38.89 -6.52 6.95
CA PRO A 133 38.17 -5.41 6.38
C PRO A 133 37.93 -5.74 4.90
N VAL A 134 36.69 -5.59 4.43
CA VAL A 134 36.37 -5.60 3.00
C VAL A 134 36.89 -4.30 2.42
N THR A 135 38.21 -4.12 2.44
CA THR A 135 38.89 -3.03 1.76
C THR A 135 39.32 -3.60 0.43
N GLU A 136 38.90 -2.93 -0.63
CA GLU A 136 39.16 -3.24 -2.04
C GLU A 136 38.18 -4.25 -2.65
N TYR A 137 37.18 -3.70 -3.35
CA TYR A 137 36.78 -4.29 -4.62
C TYR A 137 38.03 -4.27 -5.51
N ARG A 138 38.84 -5.33 -5.43
CA ARG A 138 39.82 -5.59 -6.48
C ARG A 138 38.97 -5.94 -7.69
N PRO A 139 38.91 -5.10 -8.75
CA PRO A 139 38.30 -5.57 -9.97
C PRO A 139 39.03 -6.86 -10.31
N ILE A 140 38.28 -7.95 -10.41
CA ILE A 140 38.82 -9.20 -10.93
C ILE A 140 39.33 -8.79 -12.31
N ALA A 141 40.65 -8.72 -12.46
CA ALA A 141 41.24 -8.54 -13.78
C ALA A 141 40.58 -9.60 -14.65
N PRO A 142 39.98 -9.24 -15.80
CA PRO A 142 39.36 -10.24 -16.65
C PRO A 142 40.40 -11.34 -16.82
N GLY A 143 40.05 -12.55 -16.35
CA GLY A 143 40.92 -13.71 -16.52
C GLY A 143 41.29 -13.81 -18.01
N PRO A 144 42.44 -14.43 -18.36
CA PRO A 144 42.83 -14.56 -19.75
C PRO A 144 41.61 -15.07 -20.51
N ALA A 145 41.17 -14.28 -21.51
CA ALA A 145 39.91 -14.51 -22.21
C ALA A 145 39.83 -16.01 -22.52
N ALA A 146 38.95 -16.72 -21.82
CA ALA A 146 38.64 -18.09 -22.18
C ALA A 146 38.32 -18.02 -23.66
N LYS A 147 39.06 -18.78 -24.48
CA LYS A 147 38.94 -18.75 -25.95
C LYS A 147 37.47 -18.67 -26.28
N ASP A 148 37.05 -17.50 -26.76
CA ASP A 148 35.65 -17.25 -27.00
C ASP A 148 35.21 -18.31 -28.02
N PRO A 149 34.29 -19.23 -27.65
CA PRO A 149 33.87 -20.30 -28.54
C PRO A 149 33.18 -19.74 -29.81
N PHE A 150 32.95 -18.42 -29.87
CA PHE A 150 32.43 -17.69 -31.02
C PHE A 150 33.48 -16.81 -31.73
N ALA A 151 34.73 -16.74 -31.26
CA ALA A 151 35.78 -15.94 -31.92
C ALA A 151 36.41 -16.61 -33.14
N ALA A 152 36.23 -17.92 -33.31
CA ALA A 152 36.41 -18.53 -34.62
C ALA A 152 35.14 -18.27 -35.41
N GLY A 153 35.26 -17.56 -36.54
CA GLY A 153 34.20 -17.39 -37.54
C GLY A 153 33.77 -18.73 -38.14
N GLY A 154 33.12 -19.56 -37.34
CA GLY A 154 32.51 -20.82 -37.70
C GLY A 154 31.11 -20.56 -38.26
N ALA A 155 31.08 -20.19 -39.54
CA ALA A 155 30.01 -20.48 -40.49
C ALA A 155 28.56 -20.45 -39.96
N LEU A 156 28.04 -19.24 -39.71
CA LEU A 156 26.76 -18.90 -40.34
C LEU A 156 27.13 -18.31 -41.71
N GLY A 157 26.92 -19.12 -42.74
CA GLY A 157 27.48 -18.93 -44.07
C GLY A 157 27.31 -17.51 -44.61
N SER A 158 28.43 -16.88 -44.93
CA SER A 158 28.52 -15.87 -45.98
C SER A 158 28.29 -16.53 -47.33
N GLY A 159 27.04 -16.93 -47.59
CA GLY A 159 26.55 -17.21 -48.93
C GLY A 159 25.77 -16.00 -49.37
N ALA A 160 26.21 -15.33 -50.44
CA ALA A 160 25.37 -14.43 -51.21
C ALA A 160 24.20 -15.24 -51.79
N GLY A 161 23.16 -15.42 -50.99
CA GLY A 161 21.91 -16.06 -51.34
C GLY A 161 20.80 -15.23 -50.74
N GLN A 162 19.94 -14.67 -51.59
CA GLN A 162 18.79 -13.90 -51.15
C GLN A 162 17.98 -14.74 -50.16
N ALA A 163 17.77 -14.23 -48.95
CA ALA A 163 16.98 -14.91 -47.94
C ALA A 163 15.55 -15.08 -48.47
N LYS A 164 15.17 -16.33 -48.77
CA LYS A 164 13.79 -16.66 -49.14
C LYS A 164 13.03 -17.00 -47.85
N VAL A 165 11.91 -16.31 -47.65
CA VAL A 165 10.98 -16.62 -46.56
C VAL A 165 10.31 -17.95 -46.87
N GLU A 166 10.65 -18.99 -46.11
CA GLU A 166 10.12 -20.34 -46.31
C GLU A 166 8.66 -20.49 -45.82
N SER A 167 8.20 -19.67 -44.87
CA SER A 167 6.77 -19.52 -44.55
C SER A 167 6.50 -18.25 -43.74
N ILE A 168 5.30 -17.69 -43.88
CA ILE A 168 4.87 -16.47 -43.16
C ILE A 168 4.23 -16.80 -41.80
N ASP A 169 3.89 -18.07 -41.53
CA ASP A 169 3.17 -18.46 -40.31
C ASP A 169 4.00 -19.42 -39.45
N ALA A 170 4.69 -18.84 -38.47
CA ALA A 170 5.65 -19.54 -37.61
C ALA A 170 5.01 -20.57 -36.65
N MET A 171 3.68 -20.64 -36.58
CA MET A 171 2.95 -21.54 -35.67
C MET A 171 2.26 -22.72 -36.36
N ALA A 172 2.49 -22.93 -37.65
CA ALA A 172 1.83 -23.99 -38.43
C ALA A 172 2.08 -25.43 -37.91
N GLY A 173 3.11 -25.66 -37.08
CA GLY A 173 3.42 -26.96 -36.46
C GLY A 173 2.90 -27.16 -35.04
N ALA A 174 2.33 -26.14 -34.39
CA ALA A 174 1.99 -26.18 -32.96
C ALA A 174 0.71 -26.99 -32.63
N LYS A 175 0.11 -27.68 -33.60
CA LYS A 175 -1.11 -28.48 -33.41
C LYS A 175 -0.86 -29.95 -33.06
N GLN A 176 0.39 -30.36 -32.84
CA GLN A 176 0.69 -31.71 -32.37
C GLN A 176 0.63 -31.73 -30.85
N ASP A 177 -0.42 -32.35 -30.33
CA ASP A 177 -0.64 -32.52 -28.89
C ASP A 177 0.47 -33.41 -28.30
N PRO A 178 1.34 -32.88 -27.42
CA PRO A 178 2.51 -33.60 -26.94
C PRO A 178 2.17 -34.77 -26.00
N PHE A 179 0.90 -34.92 -25.59
CA PHE A 179 0.42 -36.00 -24.73
C PHE A 179 -0.27 -37.15 -25.48
N ALA A 180 -0.21 -37.16 -26.82
CA ALA A 180 -0.86 -38.17 -27.65
C ALA A 180 -0.36 -39.61 -27.41
N ASN A 181 0.76 -39.80 -26.70
CA ASN A 181 1.38 -41.11 -26.49
C ASN A 181 1.04 -41.79 -25.15
N GLU A 182 0.08 -41.29 -24.37
CA GLU A 182 -0.38 -41.96 -23.13
C GLU A 182 -1.69 -42.74 -23.28
N ARG A 183 -2.16 -43.02 -24.51
CA ARG A 183 -3.32 -43.91 -24.71
C ARG A 183 -3.05 -44.99 -25.75
N SER A 184 -2.72 -46.17 -25.25
CA SER A 184 -2.81 -47.48 -25.92
C SER A 184 -3.19 -48.50 -24.83
N ALA A 185 -4.48 -48.65 -24.44
CA ALA A 185 -5.57 -49.50 -25.00
C ALA A 185 -5.51 -50.99 -24.55
N PRO A 186 -6.62 -51.78 -24.46
CA PRO A 186 -8.06 -51.49 -24.60
C PRO A 186 -8.98 -52.13 -23.50
N ALA A 187 -10.28 -52.03 -23.75
CA ALA A 187 -11.46 -52.23 -22.91
C ALA A 187 -11.92 -53.67 -22.60
N ALA A 188 -12.70 -53.79 -21.52
CA ALA A 188 -13.87 -54.66 -21.37
C ALA A 188 -14.79 -54.01 -20.31
N GLY A 189 -16.08 -53.71 -20.49
CA GLY A 189 -17.03 -53.85 -21.58
C GLY A 189 -18.38 -53.26 -21.12
N GLY A 190 -19.32 -53.06 -22.05
CA GLY A 190 -20.75 -53.02 -21.73
C GLY A 190 -21.48 -51.68 -21.88
N ALA A 191 -22.08 -51.50 -23.06
CA ALA A 191 -23.41 -50.92 -23.33
C ALA A 191 -23.76 -49.45 -22.95
N ALA A 192 -24.14 -48.71 -23.99
CA ALA A 192 -24.64 -47.33 -24.07
C ALA A 192 -26.13 -47.20 -23.64
N PRO A 193 -26.88 -46.10 -23.95
CA PRO A 193 -26.56 -44.66 -24.14
C PRO A 193 -27.53 -43.74 -23.37
N ALA A 194 -27.29 -42.42 -23.32
CA ALA A 194 -28.30 -41.40 -23.67
C ALA A 194 -27.70 -39.98 -23.62
N ALA A 195 -28.06 -39.21 -24.65
CA ALA A 195 -27.53 -37.90 -25.00
C ALA A 195 -28.20 -36.73 -24.24
N ALA A 196 -27.44 -35.65 -24.03
CA ALA A 196 -27.83 -34.23 -24.14
C ALA A 196 -26.58 -33.42 -23.71
N GLY A 197 -25.95 -32.56 -24.50
CA GLY A 197 -26.46 -31.79 -25.63
C GLY A 197 -27.16 -30.53 -25.14
N GLY A 198 -26.42 -29.58 -24.56
CA GLY A 198 -26.93 -28.26 -24.19
C GLY A 198 -25.79 -27.28 -23.86
N ASP A 199 -25.55 -26.34 -24.77
CA ASP A 199 -24.60 -25.23 -24.67
C ASP A 199 -25.00 -24.22 -23.59
N PRO A 200 -24.06 -23.60 -22.84
CA PRO A 200 -24.37 -22.82 -21.65
C PRO A 200 -24.79 -21.36 -21.91
N PHE A 201 -25.04 -20.95 -23.15
CA PHE A 201 -25.22 -19.53 -23.51
C PHE A 201 -26.41 -19.19 -24.42
N GLY A 202 -27.48 -19.99 -24.46
CA GLY A 202 -28.65 -19.61 -25.26
C GLY A 202 -29.98 -20.19 -24.79
N GLY A 203 -30.91 -19.33 -24.40
CA GLY A 203 -32.31 -19.72 -24.20
C GLY A 203 -33.15 -18.69 -23.46
N ALA A 204 -33.69 -17.72 -24.19
CA ALA A 204 -34.73 -16.82 -23.72
C ALA A 204 -36.06 -17.55 -23.46
N GLY A 205 -36.79 -17.07 -22.44
CA GLY A 205 -38.25 -17.04 -22.47
C GLY A 205 -38.99 -18.07 -21.60
N GLY A 206 -39.56 -17.60 -20.49
CA GLY A 206 -40.87 -18.10 -20.03
C GLY A 206 -40.97 -18.65 -18.60
N ALA A 207 -41.15 -17.73 -17.65
CA ALA A 207 -42.06 -17.81 -16.50
C ALA A 207 -42.01 -19.02 -15.53
N SER A 208 -41.50 -18.78 -14.31
CA SER A 208 -42.03 -19.27 -13.02
C SER A 208 -41.25 -18.63 -11.84
N PRO A 209 -41.84 -18.62 -10.63
CA PRO A 209 -42.20 -17.43 -9.86
C PRO A 209 -41.02 -16.70 -9.19
N ALA A 210 -41.22 -15.40 -8.93
CA ALA A 210 -40.23 -14.53 -8.31
C ALA A 210 -39.79 -15.00 -6.90
N PRO A 211 -38.47 -15.09 -6.62
CA PRO A 211 -37.97 -15.13 -5.26
C PRO A 211 -38.15 -13.77 -4.57
N ALA A 212 -38.35 -13.82 -3.26
CA ALA A 212 -38.66 -12.70 -2.39
C ALA A 212 -37.73 -11.49 -2.58
N ASP A 213 -38.35 -10.33 -2.72
CA ASP A 213 -37.73 -9.02 -2.67
C ASP A 213 -37.22 -8.75 -1.24
N PRO A 214 -35.90 -8.55 -1.02
CA PRO A 214 -35.36 -8.24 0.30
C PRO A 214 -35.76 -6.84 0.81
N PHE A 215 -36.50 -6.06 0.02
CA PHE A 215 -36.93 -4.71 0.37
C PHE A 215 -38.45 -4.47 0.41
N GLY A 216 -39.29 -5.51 0.59
CA GLY A 216 -40.74 -5.26 0.70
C GLY A 216 -41.57 -6.32 1.42
N GLY A 217 -42.17 -5.94 2.57
CA GLY A 217 -43.39 -6.58 3.07
C GLY A 217 -43.69 -6.44 4.58
N THR A 218 -44.47 -5.40 4.94
CA THR A 218 -45.62 -5.40 5.89
C THR A 218 -45.49 -6.15 7.24
N GLY A 219 -45.71 -5.60 8.44
CA GLY A 219 -46.30 -4.34 8.89
C GLY A 219 -46.72 -4.54 10.36
N GLY A 220 -46.60 -3.49 11.20
CA GLY A 220 -47.17 -3.47 12.54
C GLY A 220 -46.35 -2.70 13.58
N GLY A 221 -46.67 -1.40 13.77
CA GLY A 221 -46.29 -0.65 14.97
C GLY A 221 -45.71 0.75 14.73
N ALA A 222 -46.53 1.77 15.04
CA ALA A 222 -46.18 3.18 15.26
C ALA A 222 -45.41 3.93 14.14
N ALA A 223 -46.14 4.74 13.38
CA ALA A 223 -45.56 5.69 12.44
C ALA A 223 -44.75 6.78 13.19
N PRO A 224 -43.47 7.01 12.88
CA PRO A 224 -42.80 8.23 13.28
C PRO A 224 -43.33 9.39 12.41
N ALA A 225 -43.54 10.53 13.05
CA ALA A 225 -44.02 11.76 12.43
C ALA A 225 -43.10 12.20 11.27
N ASP A 226 -43.73 12.70 10.20
CA ASP A 226 -43.07 13.34 9.08
C ASP A 226 -42.40 14.65 9.54
N PRO A 227 -41.06 14.77 9.51
CA PRO A 227 -40.35 15.94 10.02
C PRO A 227 -40.51 17.20 9.15
N PHE A 228 -41.20 17.11 8.02
CA PHE A 228 -41.40 18.22 7.08
C PHE A 228 -42.88 18.52 6.76
N ALA A 229 -43.84 17.88 7.43
CA ALA A 229 -45.25 18.24 7.27
C ALA A 229 -45.59 19.52 8.05
N PRO A 230 -46.28 20.52 7.46
CA PRO A 230 -46.71 21.70 8.18
C PRO A 230 -47.85 21.33 9.13
N ALA A 231 -47.57 21.35 10.43
CA ALA A 231 -48.55 21.09 11.47
C ALA A 231 -49.55 22.26 11.54
N GLY A 232 -50.76 22.05 11.02
CA GLY A 232 -51.88 22.93 11.29
C GLY A 232 -52.29 22.85 12.76
N GLY A 233 -52.17 23.97 13.49
CA GLY A 233 -52.86 24.15 14.76
C GLY A 233 -52.11 24.95 15.82
N GLY A 234 -52.14 26.29 15.71
CA GLY A 234 -52.22 27.19 16.88
C GLY A 234 -50.98 27.32 17.76
N GLY A 235 -49.94 27.97 17.25
CA GLY A 235 -48.86 28.53 18.07
C GLY A 235 -48.34 29.78 17.38
N ALA A 236 -48.37 30.92 18.07
CA ALA A 236 -47.91 32.20 17.55
C ALA A 236 -46.48 32.10 17.00
N ASP A 237 -46.27 32.60 15.77
CA ASP A 237 -44.95 32.73 15.16
C ASP A 237 -44.03 33.60 16.03
N PRO A 238 -42.92 33.06 16.56
CA PRO A 238 -41.95 33.85 17.33
C PRO A 238 -41.04 34.72 16.45
N PHE A 239 -41.19 34.68 15.11
CA PHE A 239 -40.40 35.47 14.16
C PHE A 239 -41.23 36.13 13.05
N GLY A 240 -42.53 36.34 13.27
CA GLY A 240 -43.44 37.02 12.33
C GLY A 240 -43.28 38.55 12.33
N GLY A 241 -42.15 39.04 11.82
CA GLY A 241 -41.92 40.45 11.50
C GLY A 241 -41.79 40.61 9.99
N SER A 242 -42.85 41.14 9.35
CA SER A 242 -42.89 41.81 8.03
C SER A 242 -41.78 41.47 7.01
N ASP A 243 -42.18 40.84 5.91
CA ASP A 243 -41.45 40.85 4.64
C ASP A 243 -40.97 42.28 4.28
N PRO A 244 -39.67 42.53 4.12
CA PRO A 244 -39.16 43.86 3.74
C PRO A 244 -39.04 44.07 2.21
N PHE A 245 -39.47 43.12 1.37
CA PHE A 245 -39.34 43.21 -0.10
C PHE A 245 -40.57 42.70 -0.87
N GLY A 246 -41.76 43.14 -0.47
CA GLY A 246 -42.96 43.00 -1.30
C GLY A 246 -43.00 44.02 -2.44
N ASN A 247 -43.06 43.51 -3.68
CA ASN A 247 -43.44 44.24 -4.90
C ASN A 247 -44.43 43.37 -5.67
#